data_AF-A0A024F8V8-F1
#
_entry.id   AF-A0A024F8V8-F1
#
_cell.length_a   1.000
_cell.length_b   1.000
_cell.length_c   1.000
_cell.angle_alpha   90.00
_cell.angle_beta   90.00
_cell.angle_gamma   90.00
#
_symmetry.space_group_name_H-M   'P 1'
#
loop_
_entity.id
_entity.type
_entity.pdbx_description
1 polymer ?
#
loop_
_entity_poly.entity_id
_entity_poly.type
_entity_poly.pdbx_seq_one_letter_code
_entity_poly.pdbx_strand_id
1 'polypeptide(L)'
;MKIAFTTQDQVHINAHFGSASKIDVYEISADGYEFVETLRFGGDLKEDGNEDKLAPKVEALADCTIVYVSSIGGSAAARLIKKRITPVKAKSEEEEINDVLTRLVQTLKGNPPPWLRKALQQKSQSFEELEAEEAIV
;
A
#
# COMPACT_ATOMS: atom_id res chain seq x y z
N MET A 1 4.06 -10.07 0.29
CA MET A 1 2.86 -9.19 0.14
C MET A 1 3.33 -7.75 -0.04
N LYS A 2 2.60 -6.88 -0.73
CA LYS A 2 3.06 -5.50 -1.02
C LYS A 2 2.39 -4.46 -0.12
N ILE A 3 3.18 -3.52 0.38
CA ILE A 3 2.78 -2.44 1.28
C ILE A 3 3.28 -1.12 0.70
N ALA A 4 2.38 -0.15 0.60
CA ALA A 4 2.67 1.16 0.07
C ALA A 4 2.75 2.22 1.19
N PHE A 5 3.58 3.24 1.00
CA PHE A 5 3.77 4.34 1.94
C PHE A 5 3.75 5.67 1.19
N THR A 6 2.82 6.55 1.54
CA THR A 6 2.84 7.93 1.00
C THR A 6 3.86 8.76 1.77
N THR A 7 4.88 9.27 1.07
CA THR A 7 6.02 9.93 1.70
C THR A 7 6.54 11.08 0.85
N GLN A 8 7.14 12.08 1.50
CA GLN A 8 7.85 13.19 0.86
C GLN A 8 9.37 12.98 0.86
N ASP A 9 9.91 12.15 1.75
CA ASP A 9 11.35 12.02 2.02
C ASP A 9 11.88 10.57 1.95
N GLN A 10 11.01 9.56 1.76
CA GLN A 10 11.35 8.12 1.78
C GLN A 10 11.80 7.61 3.16
N VAL A 11 11.59 8.40 4.20
CA VAL A 11 11.94 8.07 5.58
C VAL A 11 10.67 7.97 6.41
N HIS A 12 9.78 8.95 6.29
CA HIS A 12 8.58 9.09 7.11
C HIS A 12 7.29 8.97 6.31
N ILE A 13 6.22 8.61 7.01
CA ILE A 13 4.85 8.54 6.47
C ILE A 13 4.19 9.93 6.64
N ASN A 14 4.63 10.88 5.83
CA ASN A 14 4.35 12.32 6.00
C ASN A 14 3.67 12.97 4.78
N ALA A 15 3.05 12.19 3.90
CA ALA A 15 2.29 12.74 2.79
C ALA A 15 0.79 12.43 2.90
N HIS A 16 -0.05 13.39 2.48
CA HIS A 16 -1.46 13.15 2.24
C HIS A 16 -1.64 12.38 0.91
N PHE A 17 -2.50 11.36 0.90
CA PHE A 17 -2.67 10.49 -0.26
C PHE A 17 -3.03 11.25 -1.55
N GLY A 18 -3.95 12.22 -1.45
CA GLY A 18 -4.43 12.98 -2.61
C GLY A 18 -3.35 13.83 -3.28
N SER A 19 -2.45 14.43 -2.49
CA SER A 19 -1.39 15.34 -2.97
C SER A 19 -0.01 14.68 -3.07
N ALA A 20 0.15 13.44 -2.61
CA ALA A 20 1.42 12.71 -2.69
C ALA A 20 1.97 12.64 -4.13
N SER A 21 3.14 13.23 -4.37
CA SER A 21 3.85 13.15 -5.65
C SER A 21 4.54 11.80 -5.84
N LYS A 22 4.75 11.05 -4.75
CA LYS A 22 5.35 9.73 -4.76
C LYS A 22 4.76 8.80 -3.69
N ILE A 23 4.82 7.51 -3.96
CA ILE A 23 4.45 6.44 -3.03
C ILE A 23 5.52 5.36 -3.14
N ASP A 24 6.13 5.00 -2.03
CA ASP A 24 7.14 3.94 -1.99
C ASP A 24 6.47 2.60 -1.69
N VAL A 25 6.84 1.56 -2.43
CA VAL A 25 6.27 0.22 -2.33
C VAL A 25 7.34 -0.75 -1.85
N TYR A 26 6.96 -1.55 -0.86
CA TYR A 26 7.80 -2.59 -0.28
C TYR A 26 7.10 -3.94 -0.37
N GLU A 27 7.89 -4.97 -0.63
CA GLU A 27 7.48 -6.35 -0.39
C GLU A 27 7.86 -6.73 1.04
N ILE A 28 6.96 -7.43 1.72
CA ILE A 28 7.17 -7.94 3.07
C ILE A 28 6.75 -9.41 3.17
N SER A 29 7.56 -10.16 3.91
CA SER A 29 7.38 -11.56 4.24
C SER A 29 7.68 -11.80 5.73
N ALA A 30 7.57 -13.04 6.17
CA ALA A 30 8.03 -13.41 7.50
C ALA A 30 9.55 -13.27 7.63
N ASP A 31 10.32 -13.37 6.55
CA ASP A 31 11.79 -13.33 6.58
C ASP A 31 12.34 -11.91 6.65
N GLY A 32 11.62 -10.93 6.09
CA GLY A 32 12.04 -9.54 6.08
C GLY A 32 11.17 -8.67 5.17
N TYR A 33 11.76 -7.59 4.68
CA TYR A 33 11.15 -6.71 3.71
C TYR A 33 12.18 -6.21 2.70
N GLU A 34 11.73 -5.90 1.50
CA GLU A 34 12.54 -5.39 0.40
C GLU A 34 11.83 -4.21 -0.27
N PHE A 35 12.60 -3.19 -0.64
CA PHE A 35 12.08 -2.09 -1.44
C PHE A 35 11.84 -2.57 -2.87
N VAL A 36 10.66 -2.29 -3.42
CA VAL A 36 10.27 -2.70 -4.78
C VAL A 36 10.46 -1.53 -5.74
N GLU A 37 9.75 -0.43 -5.50
CA GLU A 37 9.75 0.72 -6.40
C GLU A 37 9.19 1.98 -5.74
N THR A 38 9.47 3.13 -6.38
CA THR A 38 8.79 4.40 -6.08
C THR A 38 7.84 4.72 -7.22
N LEU A 39 6.54 4.69 -6.95
CA LEU A 39 5.50 5.16 -7.86
C LEU A 39 5.51 6.69 -7.85
N ARG A 40 5.61 7.32 -9.03
CA ARG A 40 5.63 8.78 -9.16
C ARG A 40 4.40 9.28 -9.90
N PHE A 41 3.79 10.33 -9.35
CA PHE A 41 2.56 10.92 -9.88
C PHE A 41 2.82 12.39 -10.22
N GLY A 42 2.64 12.74 -11.50
CA GLY A 42 2.73 14.11 -12.00
C GLY A 42 1.36 14.81 -12.09
N GLY A 43 1.38 16.06 -12.56
CA GLY A 43 0.17 16.88 -12.77
C GLY A 43 -0.06 17.93 -11.67
N ASP A 44 -1.24 18.57 -11.68
CA ASP A 44 -1.62 19.51 -10.62
C ASP A 44 -1.91 18.71 -9.34
N LEU A 45 -1.00 18.65 -8.37
CA LEU A 45 -1.12 17.83 -7.16
C LEU A 45 -1.90 18.53 -6.02
N LYS A 46 -2.61 19.63 -6.31
CA LYS A 46 -3.37 20.37 -5.30
C LYS A 46 -4.51 19.53 -4.74
N GLU A 47 -4.74 19.68 -3.44
CA GLU A 47 -5.85 19.08 -2.67
C GLU A 47 -7.18 19.79 -2.95
N ASP A 48 -7.59 19.80 -4.21
CA ASP A 48 -8.81 20.50 -4.68
C ASP A 48 -10.01 19.53 -4.85
N GLY A 49 -9.87 18.28 -4.40
CA GLY A 49 -10.93 17.27 -4.50
C GLY A 49 -11.15 16.69 -5.90
N ASN A 50 -10.31 17.03 -6.88
CA ASN A 50 -10.43 16.51 -8.24
C ASN A 50 -10.25 14.98 -8.29
N GLU A 51 -11.33 14.28 -8.65
CA GLU A 51 -11.43 12.82 -8.68
C GLU A 51 -10.56 12.16 -9.76
N ASP A 52 -10.23 12.88 -10.84
CA ASP A 52 -9.34 12.38 -11.91
C ASP A 52 -7.93 12.09 -11.41
N LYS A 53 -7.48 12.75 -10.34
CA LYS A 53 -6.14 12.58 -9.77
C LYS A 53 -6.02 11.32 -8.89
N LEU A 54 -7.15 10.81 -8.41
CA LEU A 54 -7.18 9.69 -7.48
C LEU A 54 -7.13 8.34 -8.20
N ALA A 55 -7.78 8.25 -9.36
CA ALA A 55 -7.82 7.03 -10.17
C ALA A 55 -6.42 6.44 -10.44
N PRO A 56 -5.44 7.20 -11.00
CA PRO A 56 -4.11 6.63 -11.30
C PRO A 56 -3.38 6.14 -10.05
N LYS A 57 -3.54 6.83 -8.91
CA LYS A 57 -2.94 6.41 -7.63
C LYS A 57 -3.56 5.12 -7.11
N VAL A 58 -4.88 5.01 -7.16
CA VAL A 58 -5.60 3.83 -6.71
C VAL A 58 -5.32 2.62 -7.61
N GLU A 59 -5.16 2.83 -8.91
CA GLU A 59 -4.79 1.77 -9.86
C GLU A 59 -3.35 1.31 -9.70
N ALA A 60 -2.41 2.23 -9.49
CA ALA A 60 -1.00 1.89 -9.24
C ALA A 60 -0.81 1.07 -7.95
N LEU A 61 -1.79 1.08 -7.04
CA LEU A 61 -1.77 0.29 -5.81
C LEU A 61 -2.62 -0.99 -5.88
N ALA A 62 -3.09 -1.39 -7.06
CA ALA A 62 -3.97 -2.55 -7.21
C ALA A 62 -3.36 -3.86 -6.69
N ASP A 63 -2.03 -3.96 -6.68
CA ASP A 63 -1.30 -5.10 -6.15
C ASP A 63 -0.89 -4.93 -4.68
N CYS A 64 -1.21 -3.81 -4.03
CA CYS A 64 -0.87 -3.55 -2.64
C CYS A 64 -1.98 -4.01 -1.70
N THR A 65 -1.60 -4.56 -0.55
CA THR A 65 -2.54 -5.00 0.48
C THR A 65 -2.90 -3.85 1.41
N ILE A 66 -1.90 -3.03 1.75
CA ILE A 66 -2.01 -1.92 2.69
C ILE A 66 -1.37 -0.69 2.06
N VAL A 67 -1.95 0.48 2.31
CA VAL A 67 -1.28 1.77 2.07
C VAL A 67 -1.27 2.58 3.36
N TYR A 68 -0.08 2.95 3.81
CA TYR A 68 0.12 3.84 4.94
C TYR A 68 0.11 5.30 4.48
N VAL A 69 -0.64 6.13 5.20
CA VAL A 69 -0.88 7.54 4.85
C VAL A 69 -0.77 8.44 6.06
N SER A 70 -0.28 9.69 5.91
CA SER A 70 -0.43 10.67 7.00
C SER A 70 -1.91 11.06 7.15
N SER A 71 -2.59 11.19 6.02
CA SER A 71 -4.00 11.51 5.91
C SER A 71 -4.56 11.11 4.55
N ILE A 72 -5.88 10.91 4.47
CA ILE A 72 -6.59 10.54 3.25
C ILE A 72 -8.05 11.02 3.30
N GLY A 73 -8.54 11.59 2.20
CA GLY A 73 -9.95 11.96 2.04
C GLY A 73 -10.88 10.74 1.90
N GLY A 74 -12.13 10.87 2.35
CA GLY A 74 -13.09 9.76 2.40
C GLY A 74 -13.38 9.08 1.04
N SER A 75 -13.46 9.85 -0.05
CA SER A 75 -13.66 9.29 -1.41
C SER A 75 -12.50 8.39 -1.83
N ALA A 76 -11.25 8.82 -1.61
CA ALA A 76 -10.06 8.02 -1.91
C ALA A 76 -10.01 6.74 -1.06
N ALA A 77 -10.27 6.85 0.25
CA ALA A 77 -10.32 5.69 1.14
C ALA A 77 -11.38 4.66 0.69
N ALA A 78 -12.58 5.12 0.32
CA ALA A 78 -13.64 4.23 -0.16
C ALA A 78 -13.24 3.48 -1.46
N ARG A 79 -12.53 4.14 -2.38
CA ARG A 79 -12.04 3.52 -3.62
C ARG A 79 -10.98 2.45 -3.34
N LEU A 80 -10.06 2.70 -2.41
CA LEU A 80 -9.05 1.72 -1.97
C LEU A 80 -9.71 0.48 -1.36
N ILE A 81 -10.65 0.67 -0.44
CA ILE A 81 -11.39 -0.43 0.21
C ILE A 81 -12.14 -1.29 -0.82
N LYS A 82 -12.76 -0.67 -1.84
CA LYS A 82 -13.42 -1.40 -2.94
C LYS A 82 -12.45 -2.29 -3.73
N LYS A 83 -11.18 -1.90 -3.83
CA LYS A 83 -10.10 -2.70 -4.43
C LYS A 83 -9.38 -3.63 -3.43
N ARG A 84 -9.92 -3.80 -2.21
CA ARG A 84 -9.34 -4.59 -1.12
C ARG A 84 -7.97 -4.09 -0.64
N ILE A 85 -7.68 -2.81 -0.85
CA ILE A 85 -6.49 -2.14 -0.33
C ILE A 85 -6.90 -1.45 0.97
N THR A 86 -6.18 -1.74 2.06
CA THR A 86 -6.50 -1.20 3.39
C THR A 86 -5.70 0.09 3.64
N PRO A 87 -6.33 1.28 3.68
CA PRO A 87 -5.65 2.49 4.11
C PRO A 87 -5.44 2.47 5.63
N VAL A 88 -4.22 2.75 6.08
CA VAL A 88 -3.85 2.84 7.49
C VAL A 88 -3.23 4.20 7.75
N LYS A 89 -3.77 4.93 8.72
CA LYS A 89 -3.24 6.24 9.10
C LYS A 89 -1.98 6.05 9.97
N ALA A 90 -0.93 6.78 9.66
CA ALA A 90 0.26 6.89 10.51
C ALA A 90 -0.12 7.48 11.88
N LYS A 91 0.62 7.09 12.92
CA LYS A 91 0.44 7.61 14.28
C LYS A 91 0.80 9.09 14.37
N SER A 92 1.84 9.50 13.65
CA SER A 92 2.30 10.87 13.48
C SER A 92 3.06 10.97 12.15
N GLU A 93 3.32 12.20 11.69
CA GLU A 93 4.14 12.45 10.49
C GLU A 93 5.64 12.13 10.72
N GLU A 94 6.03 11.85 11.96
CA GLU A 94 7.37 11.41 12.36
C GLU A 94 7.48 9.88 12.39
N GLU A 95 6.40 9.13 12.09
CA GLU A 95 6.48 7.68 12.05
C GLU A 95 7.29 7.22 10.84
N GLU A 96 8.42 6.57 11.11
CA GLU A 96 9.34 6.06 10.09
C GLU A 96 8.78 4.81 9.40
N ILE A 97 9.03 4.72 8.10
CA ILE A 97 8.65 3.58 7.25
C ILE A 97 9.32 2.30 7.75
N ASN A 98 10.62 2.36 8.08
CA ASN A 98 11.38 1.19 8.57
C ASN A 98 10.82 0.64 9.89
N ASP A 99 10.32 1.52 10.76
CA ASP A 99 9.70 1.14 12.03
C ASP A 99 8.41 0.34 11.81
N VAL A 100 7.58 0.81 10.87
CA VAL A 100 6.35 0.12 10.49
C VAL A 100 6.65 -1.22 9.84
N LEU A 101 7.60 -1.26 8.90
CA LEU A 101 8.03 -2.50 8.25
C LEU A 101 8.53 -3.53 9.27
N THR A 102 9.38 -3.11 10.21
CA THR A 102 9.92 -3.98 11.27
C THR A 102 8.82 -4.57 12.13
N ARG A 103 7.83 -3.76 12.55
CA ARG A 103 6.68 -4.23 13.35
C ARG A 103 5.80 -5.19 12.55
N LEU A 104 5.62 -4.95 11.25
CA LEU A 104 4.86 -5.85 10.38
C LEU A 104 5.57 -7.20 10.23
N VAL A 105 6.89 -7.23 10.03
CA VAL A 105 7.66 -8.49 9.96
C VAL A 105 7.52 -9.28 11.26
N GLN A 106 7.65 -8.62 12.41
CA GLN A 106 7.44 -9.27 13.72
C GLN A 106 6.03 -9.85 13.86
N THR A 107 5.02 -9.12 13.39
CA THR A 107 3.63 -9.57 13.40
C THR A 107 3.42 -10.79 12.52
N LEU A 108 4.09 -10.86 11.36
CA LEU A 108 4.06 -12.00 10.44
C LEU A 108 4.76 -13.23 11.03
N LYS A 109 5.91 -13.05 11.69
CA LYS A 109 6.66 -14.14 12.36
C LYS A 109 5.90 -14.72 13.56
N GLY A 110 5.12 -13.90 14.25
CA GLY A 110 4.39 -14.30 15.45
C GLY A 110 3.02 -14.88 15.12
N ASN A 111 1.99 -14.21 15.63
CA ASN A 111 0.60 -14.61 15.44
C ASN A 111 -0.15 -13.51 14.66
N PRO A 112 -0.08 -13.48 13.31
CA PRO A 112 -0.68 -12.42 12.54
C PRO A 112 -2.19 -12.34 12.81
N PRO A 113 -2.78 -11.15 12.91
CA PRO A 113 -4.22 -10.99 13.09
C PRO A 113 -5.03 -11.72 12.01
N PRO A 114 -6.29 -12.11 12.29
CA PRO A 114 -7.11 -12.85 11.32
C PRO A 114 -7.27 -12.14 9.97
N TRP A 115 -7.35 -10.81 9.96
CA TRP A 115 -7.44 -10.03 8.72
C TRP A 115 -6.15 -10.09 7.90
N LEU A 116 -4.99 -10.08 8.56
CA LEU A 116 -3.68 -10.14 7.91
C LEU A 116 -3.43 -11.55 7.35
N ARG A 117 -3.82 -12.60 8.09
CA ARG A 117 -3.79 -13.98 7.58
C ARG A 117 -4.59 -14.14 6.30
N LYS A 118 -5.81 -13.60 6.27
CA LYS A 118 -6.66 -13.64 5.07
C LYS A 118 -6.01 -12.91 3.88
N ALA A 119 -5.41 -11.75 4.12
CA ALA A 119 -4.74 -11.00 3.07
C ALA A 119 -3.52 -11.71 2.48
N LEU A 120 -2.77 -12.46 3.29
CA LEU A 120 -1.66 -13.30 2.82
C LEU A 120 -2.16 -14.45 1.94
N GLN A 121 -3.23 -15.13 2.34
CA GLN A 121 -3.80 -16.28 1.60
C GLN A 121 -4.44 -15.87 0.26
N GLN A 122 -5.09 -14.71 0.21
CA GLN A 122 -5.75 -14.21 -1.01
C GLN A 122 -4.76 -13.99 -2.16
N LYS A 123 -3.55 -13.50 -1.88
CA LYS A 123 -2.52 -13.29 -2.90
C LYS A 123 -1.95 -14.59 -3.46
N SER A 124 -1.83 -15.63 -2.63
CA SER A 124 -1.38 -16.95 -3.09
C SER A 124 -2.34 -17.52 -4.13
N GLN A 125 -3.65 -17.46 -3.86
CA GLN A 125 -4.67 -17.97 -4.79
C GLN A 125 -4.73 -17.16 -6.10
N SER A 126 -4.56 -15.84 -6.05
CA SER A 126 -4.58 -15.00 -7.27
C SER A 126 -3.37 -15.23 -8.19
N PHE A 127 -2.23 -15.70 -7.66
CA PHE A 127 -1.06 -16.04 -8.47
C PHE A 127 -1.19 -17.45 -9.09
N GLU A 128 -1.69 -18.41 -8.31
CA GLU A 128 -1.94 -19.80 -8.77
C GLU A 128 -3.03 -19.87 -9.87
N GLU A 129 -4.05 -19.00 -9.81
CA GLU A 129 -5.08 -18.91 -10.86
C GLU A 129 -4.55 -18.32 -12.18
N LEU A 130 -3.56 -17.41 -12.13
CA LEU A 130 -2.96 -16.83 -13.34
C LEU A 130 -1.98 -17.79 -14.02
N GLU A 131 -1.17 -18.54 -13.26
CA GLU A 131 -0.28 -19.57 -13.82
C GLU A 131 -1.05 -20.76 -14.40
N ALA A 132 -2.22 -21.10 -13.84
CA ALA A 132 -3.08 -22.15 -14.37
C ALA A 132 -3.72 -21.78 -15.72
N GLU A 133 -3.93 -20.49 -16.00
CA GLU A 133 -4.46 -20.02 -17.30
C GLU A 133 -3.37 -19.95 -18.39
N GLU A 134 -2.11 -19.69 -18.04
CA GLU A 134 -0.99 -19.70 -19.00
C GLU A 134 -0.53 -21.11 -19.39
N ALA A 135 -0.73 -22.12 -18.52
CA ALA A 135 -0.31 -23.50 -18.78
C ALA A 135 -1.27 -24.29 -19.70
N ILE A 136 -2.38 -23.70 -20.16
CA ILE A 136 -3.40 -24.34 -21.01
C ILE A 136 -3.32 -23.86 -22.47
N VAL A 137 -2.37 -22.98 -22.83
CA VAL A 137 -2.23 -22.43 -24.20
C VAL A 137 -1.08 -23.07 -24.97
#